data_AF-A0A958VQC5-F1
#
_entry.id   AF-A0A958VQC5-F1
#
_cell.length_a   1.000
_cell.length_b   1.000
_cell.length_c   1.000
_cell.angle_alpha   90.00
_cell.angle_beta   90.00
_cell.angle_gamma   90.00
#
_symmetry.space_group_name_H-M   'P 1'
#
loop_
_entity.id
_entity.type
_entity.pdbx_description
1 polymer ?
#
loop_
_entity_poly.entity_id
_entity_poly.type
_entity_poly.pdbx_seq_one_letter_code
_entity_poly.pdbx_strand_id
1 'polypeptide(L)'
;MKKLVNYFLQGLLYIAPLGITAYIIYAIFNFTDNILQELIITYFDVKIPGLGVLSLIVILIIVGFLGRTFIADPIKAVFTQLIERVPLLKFVYKAFNDLFSAFVGKEKKFSKPVLVKVNLNSDLEKLGF
;
A
#
# COMPACT_ATOMS: atom_id res chain seq x y z
N MET A 1 -26.40 -4.05 21.65
CA MET A 1 -25.63 -4.79 20.63
C MET A 1 -25.00 -3.87 19.58
N LYS A 2 -25.76 -3.04 18.84
CA LYS A 2 -25.20 -2.15 17.80
C LYS A 2 -24.07 -1.21 18.28
N LYS A 3 -24.19 -0.63 19.48
CA LYS A 3 -23.13 0.22 20.07
C LYS A 3 -21.83 -0.54 20.36
N LEU A 4 -21.93 -1.76 20.87
CA LEU A 4 -20.76 -2.59 21.20
C LEU A 4 -20.00 -3.01 19.93
N VAL A 5 -20.74 -3.41 18.89
CA VAL A 5 -20.18 -3.73 17.57
C VAL A 5 -19.49 -2.51 16.97
N ASN A 6 -20.08 -1.32 17.08
CA ASN A 6 -19.44 -0.09 16.58
C ASN A 6 -18.11 0.21 17.27
N TYR A 7 -18.03 0.04 18.59
CA TYR A 7 -16.76 0.24 19.31
C TYR A 7 -15.72 -0.81 18.93
N PHE A 8 -16.11 -2.08 18.77
CA PHE A 8 -15.22 -3.12 18.28
C PHE A 8 -14.68 -2.82 16.87
N LEU A 9 -15.56 -2.44 15.94
CA LEU A 9 -15.17 -2.10 14.57
C LEU A 9 -14.29 -0.86 14.51
N GLN A 10 -14.55 0.17 15.33
CA GLN A 10 -13.66 1.33 15.43
C GLN A 10 -12.30 0.94 15.98
N GLY A 11 -12.24 0.15 17.05
CA GLY A 11 -11.00 -0.36 17.61
C GLY A 11 -10.19 -1.16 16.57
N LEU A 12 -10.85 -2.07 15.85
CA LEU A 12 -10.26 -2.84 14.76
C LEU A 12 -9.70 -1.91 13.68
N LEU A 13 -10.46 -0.91 13.24
CA LEU A 13 -10.05 0.03 12.20
C LEU A 13 -8.82 0.85 12.62
N TYR A 14 -8.70 1.22 13.90
CA TYR A 14 -7.53 1.94 14.41
C TYR A 14 -6.27 1.07 14.43
N ILE A 15 -6.39 -0.20 14.84
CA ILE A 15 -5.23 -1.10 14.95
C ILE A 15 -4.87 -1.78 13.62
N ALA A 16 -5.82 -1.89 12.68
CA ALA A 16 -5.66 -2.63 11.43
C ALA A 16 -4.39 -2.21 10.67
N PRO A 17 -4.11 -0.91 10.45
CA PRO A 17 -2.93 -0.49 9.69
C PRO A 17 -1.61 -0.97 10.31
N LEU A 18 -1.49 -0.88 11.64
CA LEU A 18 -0.32 -1.35 12.37
C LEU A 18 -0.22 -2.87 12.36
N GLY A 19 -1.33 -3.57 12.62
CA GLY A 19 -1.39 -5.03 12.61
C GLY A 19 -1.05 -5.62 11.25
N ILE A 20 -1.61 -5.05 10.17
CA ILE A 20 -1.31 -5.44 8.79
C ILE A 20 0.17 -5.23 8.49
N THR A 21 0.73 -4.07 8.86
CA THR A 21 2.15 -3.78 8.64
C THR A 21 3.06 -4.77 9.37
N ALA A 22 2.79 -5.02 10.66
CA ALA A 22 3.55 -5.98 11.46
C ALA A 22 3.45 -7.40 10.90
N TYR A 23 2.26 -7.81 10.47
CA TYR A 23 2.04 -9.12 9.85
C TYR A 23 2.81 -9.27 8.54
N ILE A 24 2.79 -8.25 7.67
CA ILE A 24 3.54 -8.28 6.40
C ILE A 24 5.04 -8.39 6.68
N ILE A 25 5.57 -7.61 7.63
CA ILE A 25 6.98 -7.69 8.02
C ILE A 25 7.33 -9.09 8.52
N TYR A 26 6.50 -9.66 9.40
CA TYR A 26 6.69 -11.00 9.94
C TYR A 26 6.65 -12.08 8.85
N ALA A 27 5.71 -11.97 7.90
CA ALA A 27 5.58 -12.89 6.78
C ALA A 27 6.81 -12.86 5.86
N ILE A 28 7.28 -11.66 5.50
CA ILE A 28 8.48 -11.48 4.67
C ILE A 28 9.73 -11.99 5.41
N PHE A 29 9.84 -11.69 6.70
CA PHE A 29 10.94 -12.16 7.55
C PHE A 29 11.00 -13.69 7.54
N ASN A 30 9.90 -14.37 7.86
CA ASN A 30 9.89 -15.83 7.90
C ASN A 30 10.14 -16.46 6.54
N PHE A 31 9.52 -15.93 5.47
CA PHE A 31 9.73 -16.43 4.12
C PHE A 31 11.21 -16.36 3.72
N THR A 32 11.84 -15.23 3.99
CA THR A 32 13.23 -14.97 3.60
C THR A 32 14.21 -15.73 4.51
N ASP A 33 13.99 -15.72 5.82
CA ASP A 33 14.81 -16.42 6.81
C ASP A 33 14.80 -17.94 6.59
N ASN A 34 13.64 -18.52 6.27
CA ASN A 34 13.53 -19.95 5.96
C ASN A 34 14.36 -20.33 4.74
N ILE A 35 14.23 -19.59 3.63
CA ILE A 35 14.99 -19.86 2.39
C ILE A 35 16.49 -19.69 2.63
N LEU A 36 16.90 -18.62 3.31
CA LEU A 36 18.32 -18.36 3.59
C LEU A 36 18.94 -19.37 4.54
N GLN A 37 18.24 -19.72 5.62
CA GLN A 37 18.74 -20.73 6.56
C GLN A 37 18.85 -22.10 5.88
N GLU A 38 17.88 -22.50 5.08
CA GLU A 38 17.93 -23.76 4.32
C GLU A 38 19.15 -23.80 3.39
N LEU A 39 19.41 -22.72 2.65
CA LEU A 39 20.59 -22.61 1.79
C LEU A 39 21.89 -22.70 2.61
N ILE A 40 22.00 -21.94 3.70
CA ILE A 40 23.24 -21.91 4.50
C ILE A 40 23.50 -23.25 5.19
N ILE A 41 22.47 -23.90 5.74
CA ILE A 41 22.61 -25.23 6.33
C ILE A 41 23.06 -26.22 5.26
N THR A 42 22.50 -26.16 4.04
CA THR A 42 22.88 -27.07 2.95
C THR A 42 24.33 -26.91 2.50
N TYR A 43 24.84 -25.67 2.40
CA TYR A 43 26.19 -25.40 1.88
C TYR A 43 27.27 -25.34 2.96
N PHE A 44 26.92 -24.96 4.18
CA PHE A 44 27.89 -24.68 5.26
C PHE A 44 27.64 -25.46 6.55
N ASP A 45 26.51 -26.17 6.68
CA ASP A 45 26.11 -26.94 7.87
C ASP A 45 26.13 -26.13 9.19
N VAL A 46 25.94 -24.81 9.08
CA VAL A 46 25.89 -23.89 10.23
C VAL A 46 24.57 -23.14 10.24
N LYS A 47 23.96 -23.03 11.41
CA LYS A 47 22.81 -22.15 11.64
C LYS A 47 23.28 -20.81 12.18
N ILE A 48 22.97 -19.72 11.47
CA ILE A 48 23.33 -18.36 11.89
C ILE A 48 22.08 -17.69 12.51
N PRO A 49 21.96 -17.62 13.84
CA PRO A 49 20.85 -16.91 14.47
C PRO A 49 20.94 -15.41 14.19
N GLY A 50 19.81 -14.77 13.88
CA GLY A 50 19.73 -13.32 13.59
C GLY A 50 19.90 -12.95 12.11
N LEU A 51 20.20 -13.91 11.23
CA LEU A 51 20.33 -13.66 9.79
C LEU A 51 19.03 -13.14 9.17
N GLY A 52 17.88 -13.64 9.60
CA GLY A 52 16.57 -13.17 9.15
C GLY A 52 16.37 -11.65 9.30
N VAL A 53 16.96 -11.04 10.35
CA VAL A 53 16.81 -9.60 10.59
C VAL A 53 17.62 -8.82 9.56
N LEU A 54 18.85 -9.25 9.32
CA LEU A 54 19.71 -8.65 8.31
C LEU A 54 19.09 -8.81 6.92
N SER A 55 18.56 -9.98 6.59
CA SER A 55 17.92 -10.22 5.29
C SER A 55 16.68 -9.37 5.09
N LEU A 56 15.87 -9.16 6.13
CA LEU A 56 14.72 -8.27 6.09
C LEU A 56 15.15 -6.83 5.81
N ILE A 57 16.20 -6.33 6.47
CA ILE A 57 16.72 -4.98 6.21
C ILE A 57 17.18 -4.85 4.76
N VAL A 58 17.96 -5.82 4.27
CA VAL A 58 18.47 -5.83 2.90
C VAL A 58 17.33 -5.85 1.89
N ILE A 59 16.32 -6.71 2.08
CA ILE A 59 15.21 -6.82 1.12
C ILE A 59 14.37 -5.53 1.09
N LEU A 60 14.12 -4.90 2.23
CA LEU A 60 13.42 -3.62 2.30
C LEU A 60 14.20 -2.50 1.59
N ILE A 61 15.52 -2.46 1.76
CA ILE A 61 16.39 -1.50 1.05
C ILE A 61 16.32 -1.74 -0.47
N ILE A 62 16.45 -3.00 -0.92
CA ILE A 62 16.38 -3.35 -2.35
C ILE A 62 15.03 -2.96 -2.94
N VAL A 63 13.92 -3.31 -2.27
CA VAL A 63 12.57 -2.96 -2.74
C VAL A 63 12.40 -1.44 -2.79
N GLY A 64 12.87 -0.71 -1.78
CA GLY A 64 12.84 0.76 -1.76
C GLY A 64 13.68 1.40 -2.87
N PHE A 65 14.88 0.85 -3.12
CA PHE A 65 15.76 1.29 -4.20
C PHE A 65 15.16 1.03 -5.58
N LEU A 66 14.63 -0.17 -5.80
CA LEU A 66 13.92 -0.53 -7.04
C LEU A 66 12.75 0.43 -7.27
N GLY A 67 11.98 0.76 -6.23
CA GLY A 67 10.86 1.69 -6.31
C GLY A 67 11.22 3.13 -6.74
N ARG A 68 12.49 3.55 -6.59
CA ARG A 68 13.01 4.86 -7.03
C ARG A 68 13.69 4.83 -8.39
N THR A 69 13.92 3.64 -8.95
CA THR A 69 14.66 3.48 -10.21
C THR A 69 13.71 3.58 -11.40
N PHE A 70 14.21 4.05 -12.56
CA PHE A 70 13.46 4.10 -13.83
C PHE A 70 12.87 2.75 -14.28
N ILE A 71 13.35 1.63 -13.70
CA ILE A 71 12.85 0.27 -13.95
C ILE A 71 11.48 0.02 -13.27
N ALA A 72 11.12 0.79 -12.24
CA ALA A 72 9.87 0.59 -11.50
C ALA A 72 8.62 0.81 -12.36
N ASP A 73 8.63 1.86 -13.18
CA ASP A 73 7.47 2.28 -13.96
C ASP A 73 7.07 1.27 -15.04
N PRO A 74 7.97 0.73 -15.89
CA PRO A 74 7.60 -0.30 -16.85
C PRO A 74 7.14 -1.59 -16.17
N ILE A 75 7.74 -2.00 -15.05
CA ILE A 75 7.30 -3.18 -14.29
C ILE A 75 5.87 -2.98 -13.78
N LYS A 76 5.56 -1.83 -13.18
CA LYS A 76 4.20 -1.49 -12.72
C LYS A 76 3.20 -1.52 -13.87
N ALA A 77 3.57 -1.00 -15.05
CA ALA A 77 2.70 -0.99 -16.21
C ALA A 77 2.35 -2.43 -16.67
N VAL A 78 3.34 -3.31 -16.77
CA VAL A 78 3.13 -4.73 -17.12
C VAL A 78 2.26 -5.42 -16.08
N PHE A 79 2.54 -5.22 -14.80
CA PHE A 79 1.78 -5.84 -13.72
C PHE A 79 0.31 -5.39 -13.72
N THR A 80 0.07 -4.09 -13.95
CA THR A 80 -1.28 -3.53 -14.05
C THR A 80 -2.02 -4.11 -15.25
N GLN A 81 -1.37 -4.22 -16.42
CA GLN A 81 -1.97 -4.83 -17.61
C GLN A 81 -2.33 -6.31 -17.38
N LEU A 82 -1.52 -7.06 -16.65
CA LEU A 82 -1.82 -8.45 -16.30
C LEU A 82 -3.07 -8.54 -15.40
N ILE A 83 -3.15 -7.69 -14.38
CA ILE A 83 -4.32 -7.62 -13.48
C ILE A 83 -5.58 -7.22 -14.26
N GLU A 84 -5.49 -6.26 -15.18
CA GLU A 84 -6.62 -5.78 -15.96
C GLU A 84 -7.23 -6.83 -16.89
N ARG A 85 -6.44 -7.82 -17.32
CA ARG A 85 -6.92 -8.95 -18.14
C ARG A 85 -7.77 -9.95 -17.38
N VAL A 86 -7.64 -10.00 -16.05
CA VAL A 86 -8.39 -10.95 -15.21
C VAL A 86 -9.48 -10.18 -14.44
N PRO A 87 -10.77 -10.32 -14.81
CA PRO A 87 -11.85 -9.47 -14.29
C PRO A 87 -11.95 -9.47 -12.76
N LEU A 88 -11.76 -10.64 -12.12
CA LEU A 88 -11.80 -10.77 -10.66
C LEU A 88 -10.65 -10.02 -9.98
N LEU A 89 -9.43 -10.15 -10.50
CA LEU A 89 -8.25 -9.48 -9.94
C LEU A 89 -8.36 -7.97 -10.11
N LYS A 90 -8.87 -7.50 -11.26
CA LYS A 90 -9.14 -6.08 -11.51
C LYS A 90 -10.09 -5.48 -10.48
N PHE A 91 -11.19 -6.18 -10.15
CA PHE A 91 -12.14 -5.71 -9.14
C PHE A 91 -11.48 -5.57 -7.77
N VAL A 92 -10.77 -6.61 -7.33
CA VAL A 92 -10.06 -6.62 -6.04
C VAL A 92 -9.01 -5.51 -5.98
N TYR A 93 -8.17 -5.40 -7.00
CA TYR A 93 -7.11 -4.39 -7.06
C TYR A 93 -7.66 -2.95 -6.99
N LYS A 94 -8.73 -2.65 -7.74
CA LYS A 94 -9.38 -1.33 -7.69
C LYS A 94 -9.96 -1.04 -6.31
N ALA A 95 -10.67 -1.98 -5.70
CA ALA A 95 -11.24 -1.81 -4.37
C ALA A 95 -10.16 -1.47 -3.33
N PHE A 96 -9.02 -2.17 -3.35
CA PHE A 96 -7.89 -1.84 -2.48
C PHE A 96 -7.31 -0.46 -2.78
N ASN A 97 -7.07 -0.12 -4.05
CA ASN A 97 -6.52 1.18 -4.43
C ASN A 97 -7.44 2.33 -4.02
N ASP A 98 -8.76 2.18 -4.17
CA ASP A 98 -9.75 3.17 -3.76
C ASP A 98 -9.75 3.35 -2.23
N LEU A 99 -9.72 2.25 -1.47
CA LEU A 99 -9.57 2.30 -0.01
C LEU A 99 -8.29 3.04 0.40
N PHE A 100 -7.12 2.64 -0.13
CA PHE A 100 -5.85 3.28 0.22
C PHE A 100 -5.76 4.74 -0.22
N SER A 101 -6.30 5.10 -1.38
CA SER A 101 -6.29 6.49 -1.86
C SER A 101 -7.15 7.41 -0.98
N ALA A 102 -8.25 6.91 -0.41
CA ALA A 102 -9.05 7.61 0.59
C ALA A 102 -8.28 7.82 1.91
N PHE A 103 -7.45 6.87 2.33
CA PHE A 103 -6.62 6.99 3.55
C PHE A 103 -5.37 7.87 3.35
N VAL A 104 -4.72 7.79 2.19
CA VAL A 104 -3.47 8.52 1.89
C VAL A 104 -3.74 9.96 1.44
N GLY A 105 -5.00 10.36 1.25
CA GLY A 105 -5.37 11.76 1.02
C GLY A 105 -4.77 12.31 -0.26
N LYS A 106 -5.01 11.64 -1.40
CA LYS A 106 -4.75 12.23 -2.73
C LYS A 106 -5.90 13.08 -3.25
N GLU A 107 -6.79 13.54 -2.39
CA GLU A 107 -7.72 14.63 -2.72
C GLU A 107 -6.86 15.86 -3.05
N LYS A 108 -6.78 16.24 -4.33
CA LYS A 108 -6.33 17.57 -4.71
C LYS A 108 -7.31 18.54 -4.04
N LYS A 109 -6.97 19.01 -2.84
CA LYS A 109 -7.66 20.14 -2.24
C LYS A 109 -7.56 21.26 -3.27
N PHE A 110 -8.70 21.80 -3.68
CA PHE A 110 -8.71 22.96 -4.54
C PHE A 110 -8.12 24.13 -3.76
N SER A 111 -6.82 24.35 -3.92
CA SER A 111 -6.07 25.36 -3.18
C SER A 111 -6.19 26.75 -3.80
N LYS A 112 -6.83 26.86 -4.97
CA LYS A 112 -7.01 28.11 -5.70
C LYS A 112 -8.49 28.45 -5.75
N PRO A 113 -8.92 29.55 -5.10
CA PRO A 113 -10.28 30.03 -5.25
C PRO A 113 -10.52 30.42 -6.71
N VAL A 114 -11.68 30.05 -7.22
CA VAL A 114 -12.15 30.44 -8.56
C VAL A 114 -13.52 31.10 -8.44
N LEU A 115 -13.78 32.11 -9.27
CA LEU A 115 -15.09 32.73 -9.40
C LEU A 115 -15.89 31.96 -10.45
N VAL A 116 -17.04 31.42 -10.05
CA VAL A 116 -17.93 30.67 -10.94
C VAL A 116 -19.20 31.49 -11.13
N LYS A 117 -19.56 31.76 -12.40
CA LYS A 117 -20.83 32.39 -12.74
C LYS A 117 -21.98 31.44 -12.42
N VAL A 118 -22.87 31.86 -11.52
CA VAL A 118 -24.03 31.07 -11.07
C VAL A 118 -25.19 31.20 -12.06
N ASN A 119 -25.20 32.27 -12.84
CA ASN A 119 -26.19 32.56 -13.85
C ASN A 119 -25.47 33.13 -15.09
N LEU A 120 -25.89 32.71 -16.28
CA LEU A 120 -25.31 33.17 -17.54
C LEU A 120 -25.84 34.55 -17.97
N ASN A 121 -26.99 34.97 -17.42
CA ASN A 121 -27.70 36.20 -17.78
C ASN A 121 -27.59 37.30 -16.72
N SER A 122 -27.05 36.98 -15.54
CA SER A 122 -26.69 37.98 -14.53
C SER A 122 -25.24 37.77 -14.12
N ASP A 123 -24.48 38.86 -13.93
CA ASP A 123 -23.08 38.83 -13.47
C ASP A 123 -22.95 38.43 -11.99
N LEU A 124 -23.74 37.43 -11.56
CA LEU A 124 -23.68 36.85 -10.24
C LEU A 124 -22.61 35.76 -10.22
N GLU A 125 -21.51 36.07 -9.54
CA GLU A 125 -20.40 35.15 -9.33
C GLU A 125 -20.41 34.62 -7.90
N LYS A 126 -20.02 33.35 -7.73
CA LYS A 126 -19.84 32.71 -6.44
C LYS A 126 -18.42 32.21 -6.32
N LEU A 127 -17.81 32.44 -5.16
CA LEU A 127 -16.52 31.86 -4.81
C LEU A 127 -16.66 30.35 -4.66
N GLY A 128 -15.92 29.62 -5.49
CA GLY A 128 -15.69 28.19 -5.39
C GLY A 128 -14.24 27.90 -5.03
N PHE A 129 -14.01 26.69 -4.55
CA PHE A 129 -12.69 26.09 -4.41
C PHE A 129 -12.74 24.81 -5.22
#